data_AF-A0A6P4ZHC0-F1
#
_entry.id   AF-A0A6P4ZHC0-F1
#
_cell.length_a   1.000
_cell.length_b   1.000
_cell.length_c   1.000
_cell.angle_alpha   90.00
_cell.angle_beta   90.00
_cell.angle_gamma   90.00
#
_symmetry.space_group_name_H-M   'P 1'
#
loop_
_entity.id
_entity.type
_entity.pdbx_description
1 polymer ?
#
loop_
_entity_poly.entity_id
_entity_poly.type
_entity_poly.pdbx_seq_one_letter_code
_entity_poly.pdbx_strand_id
1 'polypeptide(L)'
;MALRDQTGTTAGTTARTTLPSRGEMTAFLDVINDLITECTAKQSTQSSHEIAYIQSRLESAIRNVAVIASSVSAAMRDTWSPHLEQVFAACELLQNDLEQMYVFYSKKGEEVDSYRYRVSEEYSGGRPRKHITVQQIEYLRELGFTWLKIAELLGVSFSTIKRRQQEFSCRERSKYSDVTDEDLDRTIIGLKRVLPNHGENYLWGLLKSLGIFVPRQRLRDSIHRVDPINTALRWFLTTCRRSYYVPSPNALWHIDSHMKLIRWGFVFHGGIDGYSRTIVYLECSNNNKSATVYNAFRAAVAKWGVPARVRSDYGMENTKVALYMLIKRGVEKNPFLTGKSTHNQRIERLWREVHRCIVEVWRSFFHYMEFEGMLDPSNPLHLFCLHFVFCPRINMTVNAFVEGFNAHKLRTANNLSPQQLWVEGTLKLWNSGRSAIKNILEAPVDPQTYGVDWEGPVPELQDNNIDVPSGLDVSEEQQRILQAHINPLDFVDIYDTLQYVQALRIMAHMMQG
;
A
#
# COMPACT_ATOMS: atom_id res chain seq x y z
N MET A 1 -1.53 85.46 27.19
CA MET A 1 -1.95 84.26 27.94
C MET A 1 -3.26 83.79 27.31
N ALA A 2 -3.20 82.79 26.44
CA ALA A 2 -3.44 81.37 26.77
C ALA A 2 -4.93 81.17 27.16
N LEU A 3 -5.77 80.75 26.20
CA LEU A 3 -6.05 79.36 25.76
C LEU A 3 -7.14 78.68 26.62
N ARG A 4 -8.37 78.71 26.09
CA ARG A 4 -9.41 77.67 26.18
C ARG A 4 -9.60 77.17 24.74
N ASP A 5 -9.94 75.93 24.42
CA ASP A 5 -10.40 74.78 25.18
C ASP A 5 -10.03 73.54 24.37
N GLN A 6 -9.85 72.41 25.04
CA GLN A 6 -9.62 71.12 24.40
C GLN A 6 -10.93 70.56 23.85
N THR A 7 -10.99 70.30 22.54
CA THR A 7 -11.80 69.22 21.99
C THR A 7 -10.96 68.46 20.96
N GLY A 8 -10.80 67.17 21.22
CA GLY A 8 -10.01 66.27 20.40
C GLY A 8 -10.69 65.96 19.07
N THR A 9 -9.88 65.91 18.02
CA THR A 9 -10.19 65.18 16.79
C THR A 9 -8.94 64.38 16.42
N THR A 10 -9.00 63.08 16.73
CA THR A 10 -8.10 62.06 16.21
C THR A 10 -8.27 61.96 14.69
N ALA A 11 -7.32 62.52 13.93
CA ALA A 11 -7.18 62.21 12.52
C ALA A 11 -6.62 60.80 12.38
N GLY A 12 -7.49 59.87 11.99
CA GLY A 12 -7.15 58.47 11.75
C GLY A 12 -6.09 58.32 10.67
N THR A 13 -4.98 57.68 11.02
CA THR A 13 -4.12 57.04 10.03
C THR A 13 -4.77 55.70 9.70
N THR A 14 -5.68 55.70 8.73
CA THR A 14 -6.16 54.46 8.11
C THR A 14 -4.98 53.78 7.44
N ALA A 15 -4.50 52.67 8.02
CA ALA A 15 -3.69 51.70 7.29
C ALA A 15 -4.54 51.19 6.13
N ARG A 16 -4.30 51.70 4.92
CA ARG A 16 -4.83 51.11 3.69
C ARG A 16 -4.26 49.70 3.61
N THR A 17 -5.07 48.69 3.90
CA THR A 17 -4.84 47.32 3.43
C THR A 17 -4.98 47.39 1.91
N THR A 18 -3.86 47.62 1.22
CA THR A 18 -3.79 47.56 -0.23
C THR A 18 -4.14 46.14 -0.65
N LEU A 19 -5.33 45.97 -1.22
CA LEU A 19 -5.75 44.74 -1.87
C LEU A 19 -4.70 44.39 -2.95
N PRO A 20 -4.23 43.14 -3.00
CA PRO A 20 -3.29 42.73 -4.04
C PRO A 20 -3.94 42.89 -5.41
N SER A 21 -3.27 43.62 -6.29
CA SER A 21 -3.68 43.81 -7.67
C SER A 21 -3.65 42.48 -8.42
N ARG A 22 -4.39 42.40 -9.55
CA ARG A 22 -4.41 41.21 -10.40
C ARG A 22 -3.00 40.75 -10.82
N GLY A 23 -2.09 41.69 -11.08
CA GLY A 23 -0.70 41.40 -11.43
C GLY A 23 0.12 40.85 -10.26
N GLU A 24 -0.12 41.34 -9.04
CA GLU A 24 0.53 40.82 -7.82
C GLU A 24 0.04 39.42 -7.46
N MET A 25 -1.24 39.12 -7.67
CA MET A 25 -1.78 37.76 -7.51
C MET A 25 -1.18 36.77 -8.53
N THR A 26 -1.06 37.17 -9.80
CA THR A 26 -0.41 36.32 -10.81
C THR A 26 1.05 36.05 -10.47
N ALA A 27 1.82 37.09 -10.14
CA ALA A 27 3.23 36.93 -9.74
C ALA A 27 3.40 36.07 -8.49
N PHE A 28 2.47 36.16 -7.53
CA PHE A 28 2.46 35.31 -6.35
C PHE A 28 2.18 33.84 -6.68
N LEU A 29 1.20 33.57 -7.55
CA LEU A 29 0.91 32.21 -8.02
C LEU A 29 2.07 31.64 -8.83
N ASP A 30 2.75 32.44 -9.64
CA ASP A 30 3.96 32.03 -10.36
C ASP A 30 5.08 31.66 -9.37
N VAL A 31 5.32 32.45 -8.32
CA VAL A 31 6.29 32.12 -7.27
C VAL A 31 5.94 30.84 -6.52
N ILE A 32 4.65 30.57 -6.30
CA ILE A 32 4.21 29.32 -5.66
C ILE A 32 4.31 28.14 -6.62
N ASN A 33 3.99 28.31 -7.89
CA ASN A 33 4.20 27.29 -8.92
C ASN A 33 5.69 26.99 -9.10
N ASP A 34 6.56 28.00 -9.02
CA ASP A 34 8.01 27.83 -9.01
C ASP A 34 8.48 27.11 -7.74
N LEU A 35 7.90 27.41 -6.58
CA LEU A 35 8.19 26.72 -5.32
C LEU A 35 7.70 25.26 -5.35
N ILE A 36 6.52 25.00 -5.91
CA ILE A 36 5.99 23.65 -6.16
C ILE A 36 6.91 22.91 -7.12
N THR A 37 7.40 23.58 -8.17
CA THR A 37 8.37 23.05 -9.13
C THR A 37 9.70 22.74 -8.43
N GLU A 38 10.18 23.62 -7.55
CA GLU A 38 11.40 23.43 -6.76
C GLU A 38 11.25 22.28 -5.75
N CYS A 39 10.10 22.19 -5.05
CA CYS A 39 9.79 21.12 -4.11
C CYS A 39 9.69 19.78 -4.83
N THR A 40 8.99 19.74 -5.98
CA THR A 40 8.87 18.56 -6.84
C THR A 40 10.22 18.15 -7.43
N ALA A 41 11.08 19.11 -7.79
CA ALA A 41 12.44 18.86 -8.26
C ALA A 41 13.34 18.30 -7.15
N LYS A 42 13.15 18.75 -5.89
CA LYS A 42 13.93 18.33 -4.71
C LYS A 42 13.36 17.14 -3.94
N GLN A 43 12.19 16.60 -4.32
CA GLN A 43 11.69 15.28 -3.91
C GLN A 43 12.65 14.13 -4.32
N SER A 44 13.70 14.41 -5.07
CA SER A 44 14.75 13.48 -5.49
C SER A 44 15.85 13.23 -4.43
N THR A 45 15.81 13.93 -3.30
CA THR A 45 16.89 13.93 -2.28
C THR A 45 16.86 12.70 -1.36
N GLN A 46 18.02 12.13 -1.06
CA GLN A 46 18.19 10.98 -0.14
C GLN A 46 18.56 11.41 1.30
N SER A 47 18.31 12.67 1.66
CA SER A 47 18.72 13.27 2.94
C SER A 47 17.52 13.71 3.77
N SER A 48 17.39 13.19 4.99
CA SER A 48 16.35 13.58 5.93
C SER A 48 16.40 15.07 6.30
N HIS A 49 17.59 15.68 6.29
CA HIS A 49 17.78 17.10 6.55
C HIS A 49 17.29 18.00 5.41
N GLU A 50 17.44 17.57 4.15
CA GLU A 50 16.95 18.33 2.99
C GLU A 50 15.44 18.22 2.86
N ILE A 51 14.86 17.05 3.17
CA ILE A 51 13.41 16.85 3.24
C ILE A 51 12.78 17.77 4.30
N ALA A 52 13.38 17.85 5.50
CA ALA A 52 12.91 18.75 6.56
C ALA A 52 12.98 20.23 6.17
N TYR A 53 14.01 20.63 5.42
CA TYR A 53 14.15 22.00 4.90
C TYR A 53 13.07 22.34 3.86
N ILE A 54 12.77 21.42 2.95
CA ILE A 54 11.72 21.59 1.93
C ILE A 54 10.34 21.64 2.58
N GLN A 55 10.09 20.78 3.57
CA GLN A 55 8.85 20.74 4.34
C GLN A 55 8.59 22.09 5.04
N SER A 56 9.59 22.68 5.69
CA SER A 56 9.47 24.00 6.33
C SER A 56 9.10 25.12 5.34
N ARG A 57 9.64 25.08 4.11
CA ARG A 57 9.30 26.06 3.06
C ARG A 57 7.90 25.87 2.51
N LEU A 58 7.48 24.62 2.30
CA LEU A 58 6.13 24.30 1.82
C LEU A 58 5.07 24.69 2.85
N GLU A 59 5.30 24.41 4.13
CA GLU A 59 4.44 24.87 5.22
C GLU A 59 4.33 26.40 5.28
N SER A 60 5.44 27.11 5.03
CA SER A 60 5.41 28.57 4.98
C SER A 60 4.59 29.08 3.78
N ALA A 61 4.64 28.39 2.64
CA ALA A 61 3.85 28.73 1.47
C ALA A 61 2.36 28.46 1.70
N ILE A 62 2.00 27.32 2.30
CA ILE A 62 0.61 26.98 2.67
C ILE A 62 0.03 28.02 3.64
N ARG A 63 0.80 28.42 4.66
CA ARG A 63 0.40 29.50 5.59
C ARG A 63 0.15 30.82 4.86
N ASN A 64 1.02 31.19 3.92
CA ASN A 64 0.88 32.43 3.15
C ASN A 64 -0.33 32.39 2.20
N VAL A 65 -0.59 31.26 1.54
CA VAL A 65 -1.77 31.05 0.70
C VAL A 65 -3.06 31.14 1.52
N ALA A 66 -3.10 30.52 2.70
CA ALA A 66 -4.27 30.58 3.58
C ALA A 66 -4.57 32.02 4.04
N VAL A 67 -3.53 32.78 4.38
CA VAL A 67 -3.66 34.21 4.75
C VAL A 67 -4.18 35.03 3.55
N ILE A 68 -3.65 34.81 2.36
CA ILE A 68 -4.08 35.53 1.14
C ILE A 68 -5.50 35.15 0.75
N ALA A 69 -5.86 33.87 0.78
CA ALA A 69 -7.22 33.38 0.53
C ALA A 69 -8.25 34.02 1.48
N SER A 70 -7.88 34.20 2.76
CA SER A 70 -8.72 34.89 3.75
C SER A 70 -8.87 36.40 3.51
N SER A 71 -7.97 37.00 2.74
CA SER A 71 -7.92 38.44 2.45
C SER A 71 -8.34 38.82 1.00
N VAL A 72 -8.73 37.83 0.17
CA VAL A 72 -9.31 38.09 -1.16
C VAL A 72 -10.71 38.69 -1.05
N SER A 73 -10.92 39.82 -1.74
CA SER A 73 -12.21 40.50 -1.80
C SER A 73 -13.31 39.62 -2.41
N ALA A 74 -14.56 39.83 -2.01
CA ALA A 74 -15.71 39.06 -2.52
C ALA A 74 -15.81 39.06 -4.06
N ALA A 75 -15.42 40.15 -4.72
CA ALA A 75 -15.49 40.32 -6.17
C ALA A 75 -14.46 39.48 -6.96
N MET A 76 -13.37 39.04 -6.31
CA MET A 76 -12.32 38.23 -6.95
C MET A 76 -12.44 36.75 -6.61
N ARG A 77 -13.38 36.38 -5.74
CA ARG A 77 -13.52 35.04 -5.18
C ARG A 77 -13.92 34.02 -6.25
N ASP A 78 -14.90 34.34 -7.09
CA ASP A 78 -15.38 33.43 -8.14
C ASP A 78 -14.34 33.12 -9.23
N THR A 79 -13.39 34.04 -9.47
CA THR A 79 -12.35 33.86 -10.50
C THR A 79 -11.15 33.06 -9.98
N TRP A 80 -10.77 33.26 -8.72
CA TRP A 80 -9.51 32.73 -8.19
C TRP A 80 -9.69 31.58 -7.19
N SER A 81 -10.88 31.36 -6.60
CA SER A 81 -11.13 30.23 -5.69
C SER A 81 -10.78 28.88 -6.31
N PRO A 82 -11.17 28.56 -7.56
CA PRO A 82 -10.83 27.27 -8.17
C PRO A 82 -9.32 27.05 -8.32
N HIS A 83 -8.58 28.11 -8.66
CA HIS A 83 -7.12 28.05 -8.81
C HIS A 83 -6.41 27.94 -7.46
N LEU A 84 -6.88 28.66 -6.45
CA LEU A 84 -6.34 28.59 -5.09
C LEU A 84 -6.63 27.23 -4.45
N GLU A 85 -7.82 26.66 -4.66
CA GLU A 85 -8.18 25.31 -4.21
C GLU A 85 -7.32 24.23 -4.89
N GLN A 86 -7.04 24.36 -6.20
CA GLN A 86 -6.15 23.46 -6.92
C GLN A 86 -4.71 23.52 -6.39
N VAL A 87 -4.18 24.72 -6.17
CA VAL A 87 -2.84 24.93 -5.61
C VAL A 87 -2.78 24.40 -4.17
N PHE A 88 -3.83 24.59 -3.38
CA PHE A 88 -3.91 24.08 -2.02
C PHE A 88 -3.92 22.54 -2.00
N ALA A 89 -4.75 21.91 -2.84
CA ALA A 89 -4.80 20.46 -2.99
C ALA A 89 -3.46 19.87 -3.47
N ALA A 90 -2.77 20.55 -4.40
CA ALA A 90 -1.44 20.15 -4.84
C ALA A 90 -0.41 20.24 -3.70
N CYS A 91 -0.41 21.35 -2.93
CA CYS A 91 0.46 21.55 -1.78
C CYS A 91 0.22 20.53 -0.66
N GLU A 92 -1.04 20.21 -0.33
CA GLU A 92 -1.37 19.18 0.66
C GLU A 92 -0.92 17.77 0.23
N LEU A 93 -1.10 17.43 -1.06
CA LEU A 93 -0.59 16.19 -1.63
C LEU A 93 0.94 16.11 -1.53
N LEU A 94 1.63 17.19 -1.88
CA LEU A 94 3.10 17.32 -1.78
C LEU A 94 3.59 17.25 -0.32
N GLN A 95 2.87 17.86 0.62
CA GLN A 95 3.22 17.83 2.04
C GLN A 95 3.09 16.42 2.61
N ASN A 96 1.98 15.72 2.30
CA ASN A 96 1.77 14.33 2.70
C ASN A 96 2.81 13.40 2.07
N ASP A 97 3.16 13.61 0.79
CA ASP A 97 4.25 12.89 0.13
C ASP A 97 5.60 13.09 0.85
N LEU A 98 5.95 14.32 1.23
CA LEU A 98 7.21 14.64 1.91
C LEU A 98 7.27 14.08 3.34
N GLU A 99 6.18 14.15 4.11
CA GLU A 99 6.09 13.58 5.46
C GLU A 99 6.26 12.06 5.44
N GLN A 100 5.61 11.37 4.51
CA GLN A 100 5.72 9.93 4.37
C GLN A 100 7.09 9.51 3.82
N MET A 101 7.69 10.32 2.95
CA MET A 101 9.09 10.14 2.54
C MET A 101 10.04 10.32 3.73
N TYR A 102 9.83 11.32 4.58
CA TYR A 102 10.63 11.51 5.80
C TYR A 102 10.53 10.29 6.73
N VAL A 103 9.32 9.78 6.97
CA VAL A 103 9.09 8.55 7.76
C VAL A 103 9.74 7.33 7.11
N PHE A 104 9.68 7.22 5.79
CA PHE A 104 10.30 6.12 5.04
C PHE A 104 11.85 6.18 5.08
N TYR A 105 12.44 7.35 4.85
CA TYR A 105 13.89 7.53 4.84
C TYR A 105 14.52 7.52 6.23
N SER A 106 13.79 7.97 7.27
CA SER A 106 14.22 7.82 8.66
C SER A 106 14.20 6.35 9.13
N LYS A 107 13.35 5.51 8.55
CA LYS A 107 13.29 4.06 8.79
C LYS A 107 14.22 3.22 7.89
N LYS A 108 14.91 3.84 6.92
CA LYS A 108 15.75 3.18 5.90
C LYS A 108 17.01 2.48 6.46
N GLY A 109 17.17 2.44 7.79
CA GLY A 109 18.28 1.77 8.45
C GLY A 109 18.28 0.24 8.40
N GLU A 110 17.14 -0.45 8.24
CA GLU A 110 17.11 -1.89 8.60
C GLU A 110 16.47 -2.90 7.62
N GLU A 111 15.74 -2.54 6.56
CA GLU A 111 15.07 -3.54 5.68
C GLU A 111 15.07 -3.20 4.17
N VAL A 112 16.23 -2.86 3.59
CA VAL A 112 16.33 -2.83 2.12
C VAL A 112 16.44 -4.26 1.60
N ASP A 113 15.48 -4.70 0.77
CA ASP A 113 15.51 -5.95 0.00
C ASP A 113 16.89 -6.15 -0.67
N SER A 114 17.76 -6.92 -0.04
CA SER A 114 19.19 -7.00 -0.36
C SER A 114 19.49 -7.57 -1.74
N TYR A 115 18.52 -8.27 -2.35
CA TYR A 115 18.65 -8.80 -3.72
C TYR A 115 18.75 -7.71 -4.78
N ARG A 116 18.37 -6.46 -4.47
CA ARG A 116 18.46 -5.29 -5.36
C ARG A 116 19.88 -4.73 -5.47
N TYR A 117 20.86 -5.28 -4.76
CA TYR A 117 22.25 -4.86 -4.86
C TYR A 117 22.98 -5.57 -6.01
N ARG A 118 23.73 -4.83 -6.83
CA ARG A 118 24.51 -5.41 -7.93
C ARG A 118 25.74 -6.14 -7.37
N VAL A 119 26.05 -7.30 -7.95
CA VAL A 119 27.36 -7.92 -7.75
C VAL A 119 28.42 -7.02 -8.39
N SER A 120 29.21 -6.33 -7.57
CA SER A 120 30.32 -5.48 -8.01
C SER A 120 31.62 -6.27 -8.11
N GLU A 121 32.62 -5.71 -8.77
CA GLU A 121 33.96 -6.30 -8.87
C GLU A 121 34.96 -5.42 -8.13
N GLU A 122 35.72 -6.01 -7.21
CA GLU A 122 36.82 -5.37 -6.50
C GLU A 122 38.15 -5.77 -7.14
N TYR A 123 38.91 -4.78 -7.58
CA TYR A 123 40.21 -4.99 -8.20
C TYR A 123 41.31 -4.95 -7.13
N SER A 124 42.02 -6.07 -6.95
CA SER A 124 43.13 -6.21 -5.99
C SER A 124 44.45 -6.56 -6.66
N GLY A 125 44.59 -6.25 -7.96
CA GLY A 125 45.80 -6.52 -8.75
C GLY A 125 45.84 -7.87 -9.47
N GLY A 126 44.80 -8.70 -9.32
CA GLY A 126 44.60 -9.97 -10.04
C GLY A 126 43.19 -10.12 -10.60
N ARG A 127 42.71 -11.36 -10.81
CA ARG A 127 41.33 -11.61 -11.26
C ARG A 127 40.33 -10.90 -10.33
N PRO A 128 39.44 -10.03 -10.84
CA PRO A 128 38.56 -9.23 -9.99
C PRO A 128 37.71 -10.09 -9.06
N ARG A 129 37.65 -9.70 -7.78
CA ARG A 129 36.84 -10.39 -6.78
C ARG A 129 35.40 -9.92 -6.94
N LYS A 130 34.48 -10.82 -7.26
CA LYS A 130 33.03 -10.53 -7.27
C LYS A 130 32.54 -10.29 -5.84
N HIS A 131 32.20 -9.05 -5.51
CA HIS A 131 31.65 -8.64 -4.23
C HIS A 131 30.15 -8.97 -4.18
N ILE A 132 29.78 -9.81 -3.21
CA ILE A 132 28.41 -10.25 -2.92
C ILE A 132 28.23 -10.08 -1.42
N THR A 133 27.17 -9.39 -1.00
CA THR A 133 26.94 -9.13 0.42
C THR A 133 26.36 -10.36 1.12
N VAL A 134 26.56 -10.45 2.44
CA VAL A 134 25.98 -11.50 3.29
C VAL A 134 24.45 -11.43 3.19
N GLN A 135 23.89 -10.22 3.32
CA GLN A 135 22.46 -9.98 3.30
C GLN A 135 21.82 -10.45 2.00
N GLN A 136 22.49 -10.29 0.85
CA GLN A 136 21.99 -10.74 -0.46
C GLN A 136 21.89 -12.26 -0.53
N ILE A 137 22.86 -12.98 0.02
CA ILE A 137 22.84 -14.43 0.08
C ILE A 137 21.77 -14.92 1.05
N GLU A 138 21.69 -14.33 2.24
CA GLU A 138 20.70 -14.69 3.26
C GLU A 138 19.27 -14.52 2.75
N TYR A 139 18.94 -13.37 2.16
CA TYR A 139 17.62 -13.12 1.59
C TYR A 139 17.22 -14.14 0.52
N LEU A 140 18.12 -14.43 -0.45
CA LEU A 140 17.84 -15.42 -1.49
C LEU A 140 17.68 -16.84 -0.92
N ARG A 141 18.39 -17.15 0.17
CA ARG A 141 18.23 -18.43 0.89
C ARG A 141 16.93 -18.49 1.68
N GLU A 142 16.50 -17.40 2.30
CA GLU A 142 15.23 -17.28 3.01
C GLU A 142 14.03 -17.45 2.07
N LEU A 143 14.12 -16.89 0.86
CA LEU A 143 13.15 -17.16 -0.21
C LEU A 143 13.14 -18.63 -0.68
N GLY A 144 14.12 -19.43 -0.29
CA GLY A 144 14.17 -20.87 -0.55
C GLY A 144 14.82 -21.26 -1.88
N PHE A 145 15.62 -20.38 -2.51
CA PHE A 145 16.40 -20.74 -3.69
C PHE A 145 17.57 -21.67 -3.33
N THR A 146 17.88 -22.65 -4.19
CA THR A 146 19.05 -23.52 -3.99
C THR A 146 20.34 -22.76 -4.26
N TRP A 147 21.46 -23.21 -3.68
CA TRP A 147 22.77 -22.59 -3.93
C TRP A 147 23.15 -22.54 -5.42
N LEU A 148 22.80 -23.59 -6.18
CA LEU A 148 22.98 -23.60 -7.63
C LEU A 148 22.17 -22.51 -8.31
N LYS A 149 20.91 -22.34 -7.88
CA LYS A 149 20.02 -21.33 -8.44
C LYS A 149 20.48 -19.91 -8.08
N ILE A 150 20.98 -19.71 -6.85
CA ILE A 150 21.57 -18.42 -6.44
C ILE A 150 22.78 -18.07 -7.32
N ALA A 151 23.64 -19.04 -7.62
CA ALA A 151 24.77 -18.82 -8.52
C ALA A 151 24.31 -18.38 -9.93
N GLU A 152 23.30 -19.07 -10.48
CA GLU A 152 22.65 -18.69 -11.75
C GLU A 152 22.07 -17.27 -11.70
N LEU A 153 21.29 -16.96 -10.67
CA LEU A 153 20.61 -15.67 -10.50
C LEU A 153 21.59 -14.49 -10.38
N LEU A 154 22.71 -14.70 -9.68
CA LEU A 154 23.74 -13.68 -9.47
C LEU A 154 24.78 -13.63 -10.60
N GLY A 155 24.68 -14.50 -11.62
CA GLY A 155 25.64 -14.54 -12.73
C GLY A 155 27.07 -14.90 -12.29
N VAL A 156 27.20 -15.76 -11.28
CA VAL A 156 28.50 -16.19 -10.72
C VAL A 156 28.65 -17.70 -10.79
N SER A 157 29.89 -18.19 -10.70
CA SER A 157 30.12 -19.63 -10.63
C SER A 157 29.64 -20.20 -9.29
N PHE A 158 29.17 -21.45 -9.30
CA PHE A 158 28.79 -22.16 -8.08
C PHE A 158 29.93 -22.21 -7.05
N SER A 159 31.18 -22.34 -7.50
CA SER A 159 32.37 -22.28 -6.64
C SER A 159 32.53 -20.93 -5.94
N THR A 160 32.12 -19.83 -6.58
CA THR A 160 32.13 -18.49 -5.95
C THR A 160 31.14 -18.44 -4.80
N ILE A 161 29.93 -18.98 -4.97
CA ILE A 161 28.92 -19.05 -3.91
C ILE A 161 29.38 -19.96 -2.76
N LYS A 162 29.96 -21.13 -3.05
CA LYS A 162 30.52 -22.00 -2.00
C LYS A 162 31.61 -21.31 -1.17
N ARG A 163 32.50 -20.54 -1.81
CA ARG A 163 33.52 -19.76 -1.11
C ARG A 163 32.90 -18.70 -0.20
N ARG A 164 31.88 -17.97 -0.69
CA ARG A 164 31.15 -16.98 0.13
C ARG A 164 30.39 -17.62 1.28
N GLN A 165 29.82 -18.80 1.08
CA GLN A 165 29.17 -19.57 2.15
C GLN A 165 30.13 -19.88 3.30
N GLN A 166 31.36 -20.31 2.97
CA GLN A 166 32.41 -20.57 3.98
C GLN A 166 32.88 -19.29 4.67
N GLU A 167 33.14 -18.23 3.90
CA GLU A 167 33.60 -16.94 4.40
C GLU A 167 32.61 -16.30 5.37
N PHE A 168 31.32 -16.36 5.04
CA PHE A 168 30.26 -15.76 5.84
C PHE A 168 29.77 -16.66 6.98
N SER A 169 30.36 -17.85 7.13
CA SER A 169 29.88 -18.87 8.08
C SER A 169 28.37 -19.08 7.98
N CYS A 170 27.81 -18.96 6.77
CA CYS A 170 26.38 -19.13 6.55
C CYS A 170 26.03 -20.58 6.91
N ARG A 171 25.46 -20.77 8.12
CA ARG A 171 25.07 -22.08 8.63
C ARG A 171 24.20 -22.77 7.58
N GLU A 172 24.46 -24.05 7.31
CA GLU A 172 23.47 -24.86 6.63
C GLU A 172 22.20 -24.84 7.49
N ARG A 173 21.16 -24.13 7.02
CA ARG A 173 19.83 -24.29 7.60
C ARG A 173 19.53 -25.79 7.55
N SER A 174 19.24 -26.38 8.70
CA SER A 174 18.66 -27.72 8.75
C SER A 174 17.47 -27.70 7.79
N LYS A 175 17.39 -28.72 6.92
CA LYS A 175 16.36 -28.76 5.86
C LYS A 175 14.95 -28.65 6.43
N TYR A 176 14.80 -29.05 7.68
CA TYR A 176 13.58 -28.98 8.47
C TYR A 176 13.87 -28.42 9.86
N SER A 177 12.90 -27.70 10.42
CA SER A 177 12.90 -27.22 11.79
C SER A 177 12.65 -28.39 12.75
N ASP A 178 13.27 -28.35 13.92
CA ASP A 178 13.03 -29.33 14.98
C ASP A 178 11.75 -28.92 15.74
N VAL A 179 10.61 -29.38 15.22
CA VAL A 179 9.27 -29.08 15.74
C VAL A 179 8.53 -30.40 15.91
N THR A 180 7.94 -30.62 17.09
CA THR A 180 7.13 -31.81 17.40
C THR A 180 5.82 -31.81 16.59
N ASP A 181 5.16 -32.96 16.46
CA ASP A 181 3.86 -32.99 15.78
C ASP A 181 2.81 -32.22 16.58
N GLU A 182 2.89 -32.22 17.91
CA GLU A 182 2.01 -31.47 18.80
C GLU A 182 2.19 -29.95 18.64
N ASP A 183 3.43 -29.46 18.55
CA ASP A 183 3.73 -28.04 18.31
C ASP A 183 3.29 -27.58 16.93
N LEU A 184 3.49 -28.45 15.92
CA LEU A 184 3.02 -28.20 14.57
C LEU A 184 1.49 -28.11 14.54
N ASP A 185 0.80 -29.05 15.18
CA ASP A 185 -0.67 -29.06 15.26
C ASP A 185 -1.18 -27.81 15.99
N ARG A 186 -0.56 -27.38 17.11
CA ARG A 186 -0.89 -26.12 17.80
C ARG A 186 -0.71 -24.90 16.90
N THR A 187 0.38 -24.86 16.13
CA THR A 187 0.64 -23.77 15.18
C THR A 187 -0.42 -23.75 14.08
N ILE A 188 -0.75 -24.90 13.50
CA ILE A 188 -1.79 -25.02 12.47
C ILE A 188 -3.17 -24.65 13.01
N ILE A 189 -3.51 -25.01 14.24
CA ILE A 189 -4.76 -24.58 14.91
C ILE A 189 -4.80 -23.05 15.02
N GLY A 190 -3.72 -22.42 15.49
CA GLY A 190 -3.63 -20.96 15.57
C GLY A 190 -3.80 -20.29 14.21
N LEU A 191 -3.10 -20.78 13.19
CA LEU A 191 -3.24 -20.29 11.82
C LEU A 191 -4.67 -20.48 11.28
N LYS A 192 -5.30 -21.61 11.58
CA LYS A 192 -6.67 -21.93 11.13
C LYS A 192 -7.74 -21.09 11.81
N ARG A 193 -7.51 -20.59 13.03
CA ARG A 193 -8.41 -19.60 13.66
C ARG A 193 -8.47 -18.30 12.87
N VAL A 194 -7.33 -17.85 12.35
CA VAL A 194 -7.26 -16.63 11.53
C VAL A 194 -7.64 -16.91 10.07
N LEU A 195 -7.31 -18.10 9.57
CA LEU A 195 -7.33 -18.46 8.14
C LEU A 195 -8.05 -19.81 7.89
N PRO A 196 -9.34 -19.94 8.25
CA PRO A 196 -10.03 -21.23 8.33
C PRO A 196 -10.05 -21.98 6.99
N ASN A 197 -10.25 -21.26 5.89
CA ASN A 197 -10.40 -21.87 4.56
C ASN A 197 -9.06 -22.07 3.82
N HIS A 198 -7.91 -21.81 4.47
CA HIS A 198 -6.60 -21.94 3.83
C HIS A 198 -6.20 -23.40 3.60
N GLY A 199 -5.54 -23.62 2.47
CA GLY A 199 -5.14 -24.94 1.98
C GLY A 199 -3.69 -25.27 2.23
N GLU A 200 -3.34 -26.54 2.01
CA GLU A 200 -2.00 -27.08 2.26
C GLU A 200 -0.89 -26.16 1.71
N ASN A 201 -1.00 -25.69 0.47
CA ASN A 201 0.02 -24.84 -0.13
C ASN A 201 0.13 -23.44 0.52
N TYR A 202 -0.99 -22.86 0.98
CA TYR A 202 -0.98 -21.56 1.64
C TYR A 202 -0.42 -21.66 3.05
N LEU A 203 -0.87 -22.66 3.82
CA LEU A 203 -0.32 -22.95 5.15
C LEU A 203 1.16 -23.30 5.08
N TRP A 204 1.59 -24.02 4.05
CA TRP A 204 3.01 -24.31 3.84
C TRP A 204 3.83 -23.05 3.51
N GLY A 205 3.24 -22.08 2.81
CA GLY A 205 3.86 -20.77 2.59
C GLY A 205 3.97 -19.96 3.88
N LEU A 206 2.91 -19.97 4.69
CA LEU A 206 2.84 -19.23 5.95
C LEU A 206 3.77 -19.81 7.03
N LEU A 207 3.86 -21.14 7.16
CA LEU A 207 4.85 -21.76 8.04
C LEU A 207 6.27 -21.32 7.67
N LYS A 208 6.56 -21.20 6.37
CA LYS A 208 7.87 -20.72 5.91
C LYS A 208 8.12 -19.24 6.20
N SER A 209 7.11 -18.38 6.07
CA SER A 209 7.28 -16.97 6.46
C SER A 209 7.51 -16.84 7.96
N LEU A 210 6.97 -17.76 8.77
CA LEU A 210 7.26 -17.90 10.20
C LEU A 210 8.59 -18.63 10.51
N GLY A 211 9.39 -19.00 9.50
CA GLY A 211 10.67 -19.70 9.69
C GLY A 211 10.54 -21.20 10.06
N ILE A 212 9.34 -21.78 9.97
CA ILE A 212 9.06 -23.19 10.24
C ILE A 212 9.12 -23.99 8.93
N PHE A 213 10.10 -24.89 8.83
CA PHE A 213 10.30 -25.75 7.66
C PHE A 213 9.94 -27.19 8.00
N VAL A 214 8.84 -27.70 7.47
CA VAL A 214 8.41 -29.09 7.69
C VAL A 214 8.26 -29.86 6.37
N PRO A 215 8.47 -31.20 6.38
CA PRO A 215 8.14 -32.04 5.24
C PRO A 215 6.67 -31.86 4.84
N ARG A 216 6.40 -31.88 3.53
CA ARG A 216 5.04 -31.74 2.99
C ARG A 216 4.07 -32.77 3.56
N GLN A 217 4.54 -34.00 3.76
CA GLN A 217 3.72 -35.07 4.33
C GLN A 217 3.34 -34.78 5.79
N ARG A 218 4.29 -34.34 6.65
CA ARG A 218 3.99 -33.96 8.05
C ARG A 218 2.96 -32.83 8.14
N LEU A 219 3.08 -31.81 7.28
CA LEU A 219 2.07 -30.75 7.21
C LEU A 219 0.69 -31.31 6.79
N ARG A 220 0.66 -32.19 5.80
CA ARG A 220 -0.59 -32.81 5.35
C ARG A 220 -1.24 -33.61 6.48
N ASP A 221 -0.47 -34.44 7.17
CA ASP A 221 -0.95 -35.26 8.28
C ASP A 221 -1.50 -34.37 9.42
N SER A 222 -0.79 -33.27 9.74
CA SER A 222 -1.26 -32.25 10.69
C SER A 222 -2.59 -31.61 10.26
N ILE A 223 -2.72 -31.19 8.99
CA ILE A 223 -3.98 -30.63 8.48
C ILE A 223 -5.12 -31.64 8.53
N HIS A 224 -4.87 -32.93 8.25
CA HIS A 224 -5.89 -33.97 8.35
C HIS A 224 -6.35 -34.21 9.79
N ARG A 225 -5.45 -34.10 10.78
CA ARG A 225 -5.80 -34.17 12.20
C ARG A 225 -6.59 -32.94 12.67
N VAL A 226 -6.21 -31.75 12.21
CA VAL A 226 -6.78 -30.47 12.68
C VAL A 226 -8.07 -30.08 11.94
N ASP A 227 -8.19 -30.34 10.64
CA ASP A 227 -9.31 -29.88 9.81
C ASP A 227 -9.64 -30.88 8.68
N PRO A 228 -10.25 -32.03 9.02
CA PRO A 228 -10.63 -33.04 8.05
C PRO A 228 -11.75 -32.56 7.11
N ILE A 229 -12.66 -31.71 7.59
CA ILE A 229 -13.86 -31.26 6.85
C ILE A 229 -13.49 -30.34 5.68
N ASN A 230 -12.72 -29.27 5.91
CA ASN A 230 -12.30 -28.39 4.80
C ASN A 230 -11.34 -29.08 3.84
N THR A 231 -10.65 -30.14 4.30
CA THR A 231 -9.82 -30.96 3.42
C THR A 231 -10.67 -31.73 2.41
N ALA A 232 -11.81 -32.28 2.83
CA ALA A 232 -12.76 -32.96 1.95
C ALA A 232 -13.48 -32.00 0.99
N LEU A 233 -13.93 -30.82 1.46
CA LEU A 233 -14.63 -29.83 0.62
C LEU A 233 -13.79 -29.35 -0.58
N ARG A 234 -12.46 -29.38 -0.46
CA ARG A 234 -11.54 -28.97 -1.54
C ARG A 234 -11.46 -29.94 -2.70
N TRP A 235 -11.79 -31.22 -2.50
CA TRP A 235 -11.73 -32.22 -3.58
C TRP A 235 -12.76 -31.96 -4.67
N PHE A 236 -13.80 -31.17 -4.39
CA PHE A 236 -14.92 -30.89 -5.29
C PHE A 236 -14.76 -29.59 -6.13
N LEU A 237 -13.73 -28.77 -5.86
CA LEU A 237 -13.59 -27.45 -6.51
C LEU A 237 -12.46 -27.44 -7.56
N THR A 238 -12.82 -27.67 -8.83
CA THR A 238 -11.91 -27.50 -9.98
C THR A 238 -12.05 -26.12 -10.62
N THR A 239 -10.94 -25.38 -10.70
CA THR A 239 -10.88 -24.10 -11.44
C THR A 239 -10.40 -24.30 -12.88
N CYS A 240 -11.17 -23.81 -13.85
CA CYS A 240 -10.75 -23.72 -15.25
C CYS A 240 -9.63 -22.68 -15.44
N ARG A 241 -8.64 -23.00 -16.27
CA ARG A 241 -7.39 -22.22 -16.44
C ARG A 241 -7.29 -21.69 -17.87
N ARG A 242 -6.84 -20.44 -18.02
CA ARG A 242 -6.59 -19.78 -19.32
C ARG A 242 -5.11 -19.39 -19.45
N SER A 243 -4.60 -19.33 -20.67
CA SER A 243 -3.24 -18.83 -20.95
C SER A 243 -3.20 -17.32 -20.72
N TYR A 244 -2.18 -16.85 -19.98
CA TYR A 244 -1.99 -15.44 -19.67
C TYR A 244 -0.50 -15.12 -19.66
N TYR A 245 -0.08 -14.07 -20.35
CA TYR A 245 1.31 -13.67 -20.50
C TYR A 245 1.51 -12.16 -20.28
N VAL A 246 2.53 -11.82 -19.48
CA VAL A 246 3.07 -10.47 -19.26
C VAL A 246 4.59 -10.62 -19.34
N PRO A 247 5.33 -9.63 -19.88
CA PRO A 247 6.73 -9.85 -20.27
C PRO A 247 7.75 -9.83 -19.12
N SER A 248 7.45 -9.23 -17.97
CA SER A 248 8.35 -9.18 -16.80
C SER A 248 7.60 -8.80 -15.52
N PRO A 249 8.19 -9.02 -14.33
CA PRO A 249 7.73 -8.38 -13.11
C PRO A 249 7.59 -6.87 -13.30
N ASN A 250 6.61 -6.28 -12.61
CA ASN A 250 6.36 -4.84 -12.58
C ASN A 250 6.00 -4.22 -13.94
N ALA A 251 5.74 -5.04 -14.96
CA ALA A 251 5.36 -4.54 -16.28
C ALA A 251 3.88 -4.14 -16.34
N LEU A 252 3.02 -4.88 -15.65
CA LEU A 252 1.58 -4.63 -15.62
C LEU A 252 1.00 -5.05 -14.27
N TRP A 253 0.50 -4.07 -13.51
CA TRP A 253 -0.31 -4.33 -12.33
C TRP A 253 -1.79 -4.30 -12.69
N HIS A 254 -2.55 -5.20 -12.09
CA HIS A 254 -4.01 -5.29 -12.19
C HIS A 254 -4.57 -4.80 -10.88
N ILE A 255 -5.36 -3.72 -10.92
CA ILE A 255 -5.99 -3.13 -9.73
C ILE A 255 -7.50 -3.17 -9.89
N ASP A 256 -8.19 -3.31 -8.77
CA ASP A 256 -9.64 -3.42 -8.69
C ASP A 256 -10.12 -3.28 -7.24
N SER A 257 -11.42 -3.06 -7.06
CA SER A 257 -12.11 -3.02 -5.77
C SER A 257 -13.20 -4.08 -5.68
N HIS A 258 -13.28 -4.79 -4.56
CA HIS A 258 -14.24 -5.87 -4.33
C HIS A 258 -15.23 -5.51 -3.23
N MET A 259 -16.51 -5.44 -3.58
CA MET A 259 -17.58 -4.82 -2.79
C MET A 259 -18.58 -5.82 -2.20
N LYS A 260 -18.24 -7.10 -2.06
CA LYS A 260 -19.19 -8.14 -1.58
C LYS A 260 -19.61 -7.98 -0.10
N LEU A 261 -18.93 -7.15 0.69
CA LEU A 261 -19.30 -6.80 2.07
C LEU A 261 -19.89 -5.38 2.19
N ILE A 262 -20.32 -4.77 1.09
CA ILE A 262 -20.82 -3.38 1.10
C ILE A 262 -22.07 -3.18 1.97
N ARG A 263 -22.87 -4.24 2.23
CA ARG A 263 -23.99 -4.21 3.18
C ARG A 263 -23.56 -3.73 4.57
N TRP A 264 -22.33 -4.04 4.96
CA TRP A 264 -21.74 -3.64 6.24
C TRP A 264 -20.70 -2.53 6.07
N GLY A 265 -20.64 -1.88 4.91
CA GLY A 265 -19.72 -0.78 4.63
C GLY A 265 -18.26 -1.17 4.38
N PHE A 266 -17.93 -2.45 4.22
CA PHE A 266 -16.55 -2.88 3.94
C PHE A 266 -16.28 -3.03 2.43
N VAL A 267 -15.15 -2.47 1.99
CA VAL A 267 -14.65 -2.57 0.61
C VAL A 267 -13.22 -3.11 0.66
N PHE A 268 -12.86 -4.00 -0.26
CA PHE A 268 -11.48 -4.46 -0.41
C PHE A 268 -10.85 -3.80 -1.64
N HIS A 269 -9.65 -3.23 -1.49
CA HIS A 269 -8.87 -2.71 -2.60
C HIS A 269 -7.67 -3.61 -2.84
N GLY A 270 -7.46 -4.03 -4.08
CA GLY A 270 -6.41 -5.00 -4.42
C GLY A 270 -5.55 -4.55 -5.58
N GLY A 271 -4.30 -4.98 -5.57
CA GLY A 271 -3.36 -4.89 -6.67
C GLY A 271 -2.56 -6.18 -6.82
N ILE A 272 -2.43 -6.69 -8.03
CA ILE A 272 -1.64 -7.89 -8.33
C ILE A 272 -0.76 -7.72 -9.57
N ASP A 273 0.49 -8.16 -9.48
CA ASP A 273 1.42 -8.17 -10.60
C ASP A 273 1.06 -9.25 -11.63
N GLY A 274 0.98 -8.87 -12.91
CA GLY A 274 0.52 -9.77 -13.97
C GLY A 274 1.48 -10.92 -14.30
N TYR A 275 2.79 -10.72 -14.09
CA TYR A 275 3.83 -11.70 -14.37
C TYR A 275 3.97 -12.72 -13.23
N SER A 276 4.40 -12.22 -12.07
CA SER A 276 4.74 -13.02 -10.89
C SER A 276 3.51 -13.50 -10.13
N ARG A 277 2.36 -12.82 -10.30
CA ARG A 277 1.14 -13.02 -9.50
C ARG A 277 1.33 -12.59 -8.05
N THR A 278 2.35 -11.79 -7.75
CA THR A 278 2.55 -11.22 -6.41
C THR A 278 1.44 -10.24 -6.12
N ILE A 279 0.77 -10.39 -4.99
CA ILE A 279 -0.14 -9.37 -4.47
C ILE A 279 0.72 -8.21 -4.01
N VAL A 280 0.59 -7.07 -4.68
CA VAL A 280 1.40 -5.87 -4.41
C VAL A 280 0.80 -5.05 -3.28
N TYR A 281 -0.54 -5.02 -3.19
CA TYR A 281 -1.31 -4.59 -2.02
C TYR A 281 -2.67 -5.29 -1.99
N LEU A 282 -3.22 -5.45 -0.80
CA LEU A 282 -4.60 -5.85 -0.57
C LEU A 282 -5.00 -5.30 0.79
N GLU A 283 -6.06 -4.50 0.84
CA GLU A 283 -6.48 -3.80 2.07
C GLU A 283 -8.01 -3.77 2.14
N CYS A 284 -8.55 -3.89 3.35
CA CYS A 284 -9.95 -3.65 3.63
C CYS A 284 -10.14 -2.24 4.21
N SER A 285 -11.05 -1.48 3.64
CA SER A 285 -11.41 -0.13 4.05
C SER A 285 -12.92 -0.05 4.32
N ASN A 286 -13.34 1.06 4.91
CA ASN A 286 -14.75 1.39 5.13
C ASN A 286 -15.33 2.36 4.07
N ASN A 287 -14.59 2.62 2.97
CA ASN A 287 -14.99 3.56 1.94
C ASN A 287 -14.33 3.21 0.59
N ASN A 288 -14.91 3.68 -0.52
CA ASN A 288 -14.35 3.46 -1.86
C ASN A 288 -13.73 4.73 -2.46
N LYS A 289 -13.20 5.62 -1.62
CA LYS A 289 -12.66 6.91 -2.07
C LYS A 289 -11.39 6.71 -2.88
N SER A 290 -11.20 7.53 -3.92
CA SER A 290 -9.99 7.50 -4.75
C SER A 290 -8.71 7.79 -3.97
N ALA A 291 -8.80 8.57 -2.88
CA ALA A 291 -7.69 8.81 -1.97
C ALA A 291 -7.22 7.53 -1.26
N THR A 292 -8.15 6.70 -0.80
CA THR A 292 -7.86 5.44 -0.10
C THR A 292 -7.17 4.45 -1.03
N VAL A 293 -7.70 4.27 -2.25
CA VAL A 293 -7.08 3.42 -3.28
C VAL A 293 -5.68 3.92 -3.64
N TYR A 294 -5.53 5.25 -3.80
CA TYR A 294 -4.24 5.86 -4.10
C TYR A 294 -3.22 5.65 -2.98
N ASN A 295 -3.61 5.78 -1.72
CA ASN A 295 -2.72 5.57 -0.58
C ASN A 295 -2.17 4.13 -0.53
N ALA A 296 -3.05 3.14 -0.73
CA ALA A 296 -2.67 1.73 -0.81
C ALA A 296 -1.73 1.48 -2.01
N PHE A 297 -2.04 2.06 -3.17
CA PHE A 297 -1.20 1.98 -4.37
C PHE A 297 0.18 2.62 -4.15
N ARG A 298 0.24 3.78 -3.51
CA ARG A 298 1.50 4.51 -3.22
C ARG A 298 2.38 3.72 -2.26
N ALA A 299 1.81 3.12 -1.22
CA ALA A 299 2.53 2.23 -0.32
C ALA A 299 3.11 1.01 -1.07
N ALA A 300 2.33 0.45 -2.00
CA ALA A 300 2.80 -0.65 -2.86
C ALA A 300 3.95 -0.21 -3.78
N VAL A 301 3.85 0.98 -4.40
CA VAL A 301 4.91 1.54 -5.24
C VAL A 301 6.19 1.80 -4.45
N ALA A 302 6.08 2.30 -3.22
CA ALA A 302 7.25 2.49 -2.35
C ALA A 302 7.97 1.16 -2.06
N LYS A 303 7.21 0.08 -1.87
CA LYS A 303 7.76 -1.26 -1.64
C LYS A 303 8.30 -1.92 -2.92
N TRP A 304 7.52 -1.96 -3.99
CA TRP A 304 7.76 -2.79 -5.17
C TRP A 304 8.35 -2.03 -6.37
N GLY A 305 8.43 -0.70 -6.30
CA GLY A 305 8.79 0.17 -7.41
C GLY A 305 7.59 0.54 -8.29
N VAL A 306 7.72 1.63 -9.06
CA VAL A 306 6.64 2.10 -9.95
C VAL A 306 6.45 1.10 -11.09
N PRO A 307 5.22 0.61 -11.38
CA PRO A 307 4.99 -0.28 -12.51
C PRO A 307 5.12 0.42 -13.86
N ALA A 308 5.39 -0.32 -14.93
CA ALA A 308 5.41 0.27 -16.28
C ALA A 308 3.99 0.63 -16.75
N ARG A 309 3.00 -0.22 -16.42
CA ARG A 309 1.58 0.01 -16.68
C ARG A 309 0.71 -0.48 -15.53
N VAL A 310 -0.44 0.13 -15.39
CA VAL A 310 -1.54 -0.30 -14.51
C VAL A 310 -2.76 -0.57 -15.37
N ARG A 311 -3.54 -1.59 -15.03
CA ARG A 311 -4.85 -1.86 -15.62
C ARG A 311 -5.90 -1.83 -14.53
N SER A 312 -7.00 -1.13 -14.80
CA SER A 312 -8.21 -1.18 -14.00
C SER A 312 -9.44 -1.28 -14.89
N ASP A 313 -10.56 -1.55 -14.26
CA ASP A 313 -11.87 -1.37 -14.88
C ASP A 313 -12.23 0.11 -14.92
N TYR A 314 -13.31 0.44 -15.64
CA TYR A 314 -13.87 1.79 -15.64
C TYR A 314 -14.49 2.07 -14.26
N GLY A 315 -13.76 2.84 -13.44
CA GLY A 315 -14.18 3.21 -12.09
C GLY A 315 -13.44 4.46 -11.63
N MET A 316 -14.16 5.39 -10.98
CA MET A 316 -13.59 6.66 -10.53
C MET A 316 -12.70 6.51 -9.29
N GLU A 317 -12.81 5.39 -8.58
CA GLU A 317 -11.94 5.07 -7.44
C GLU A 317 -10.47 4.98 -7.87
N ASN A 318 -10.20 4.69 -9.14
CA ASN A 318 -8.84 4.58 -9.67
C ASN A 318 -8.30 5.89 -10.28
N THR A 319 -9.07 6.97 -10.26
CA THR A 319 -8.71 8.24 -10.93
C THR A 319 -7.40 8.83 -10.41
N LYS A 320 -7.17 8.83 -9.09
CA LYS A 320 -5.90 9.33 -8.51
C LYS A 320 -4.70 8.45 -8.88
N VAL A 321 -4.89 7.14 -9.02
CA VAL A 321 -3.84 6.21 -9.50
C VAL A 321 -3.54 6.48 -10.98
N ALA A 322 -4.56 6.71 -11.80
CA ALA A 322 -4.39 7.05 -13.21
C ALA A 322 -3.59 8.35 -13.36
N LEU A 323 -3.96 9.41 -12.61
CA LEU A 323 -3.25 10.68 -12.60
C LEU A 323 -1.77 10.50 -12.20
N TYR A 324 -1.51 9.78 -11.10
CA TYR A 324 -0.14 9.48 -10.68
C TYR A 324 0.68 8.77 -11.77
N MET A 325 0.09 7.77 -12.43
CA MET A 325 0.77 7.01 -13.47
C MET A 325 1.04 7.85 -14.71
N LEU A 326 0.13 8.75 -15.10
CA LEU A 326 0.34 9.70 -16.19
C LEU A 326 1.48 10.67 -15.87
N ILE A 327 1.50 11.26 -14.68
CA ILE A 327 2.57 12.16 -14.22
C ILE A 327 3.92 11.43 -14.20
N LYS A 328 3.97 10.21 -13.67
CA LYS A 328 5.24 9.47 -13.52
C LYS A 328 5.77 8.83 -14.80
N ARG A 329 4.92 8.57 -15.80
CA ARG A 329 5.31 7.84 -17.03
C ARG A 329 5.19 8.64 -18.31
N GLY A 330 4.47 9.75 -18.31
CA GLY A 330 4.09 10.47 -19.51
C GLY A 330 2.87 9.85 -20.19
N VAL A 331 2.00 10.71 -20.71
CA VAL A 331 0.74 10.34 -21.38
C VAL A 331 1.00 9.48 -22.61
N GLU A 332 2.10 9.74 -23.33
CA GLU A 332 2.52 9.08 -24.56
C GLU A 332 2.80 7.59 -24.38
N LYS A 333 3.12 7.13 -23.17
CA LYS A 333 3.43 5.72 -22.88
C LYS A 333 2.20 4.86 -22.64
N ASN A 334 1.02 5.48 -22.57
CA ASN A 334 -0.24 4.88 -22.17
C ASN A 334 -0.08 4.02 -20.90
N PRO A 335 0.27 4.65 -19.76
CA PRO A 335 0.64 3.96 -18.53
C PRO A 335 -0.55 3.39 -17.76
N PHE A 336 -1.77 3.82 -18.09
CA PHE A 336 -2.98 3.40 -17.42
C PHE A 336 -3.98 2.86 -18.45
N LEU A 337 -4.27 1.57 -18.36
CA LEU A 337 -5.13 0.84 -19.29
C LEU A 337 -6.52 0.66 -18.66
N THR A 338 -7.51 1.37 -19.15
CA THR A 338 -8.92 1.11 -18.81
C THR A 338 -9.52 0.09 -19.77
N GLY A 339 -10.35 -0.82 -19.25
CA GLY A 339 -11.00 -1.84 -20.08
C GLY A 339 -12.13 -2.56 -19.34
N LYS A 340 -12.75 -3.53 -20.02
CA LYS A 340 -13.78 -4.39 -19.39
C LYS A 340 -13.14 -5.33 -18.35
N SER A 341 -13.87 -5.65 -17.28
CA SER A 341 -13.50 -6.61 -16.22
C SER A 341 -12.96 -7.95 -16.73
N THR A 342 -13.45 -8.41 -17.88
CA THR A 342 -12.97 -9.64 -18.56
C THR A 342 -11.49 -9.61 -18.95
N HIS A 343 -10.87 -8.43 -19.00
CA HIS A 343 -9.45 -8.23 -19.28
C HIS A 343 -8.59 -8.11 -18.00
N ASN A 344 -9.21 -7.93 -16.83
CA ASN A 344 -8.58 -7.84 -15.52
C ASN A 344 -8.44 -9.23 -14.85
N GLN A 345 -8.07 -10.24 -15.65
CA GLN A 345 -8.19 -11.66 -15.27
C GLN A 345 -7.36 -12.06 -14.05
N ARG A 346 -6.26 -11.34 -13.76
CA ARG A 346 -5.37 -11.65 -12.65
C ARG A 346 -6.00 -11.29 -11.31
N ILE A 347 -6.58 -10.10 -11.23
CA ILE A 347 -7.24 -9.67 -9.99
C ILE A 347 -8.58 -10.39 -9.80
N GLU A 348 -9.32 -10.68 -10.88
CA GLU A 348 -10.51 -11.54 -10.82
C GLU A 348 -10.19 -12.95 -10.27
N ARG A 349 -9.03 -13.51 -10.64
CA ARG A 349 -8.58 -14.79 -10.07
C ARG A 349 -8.25 -14.65 -8.58
N LEU A 350 -7.61 -13.55 -8.19
CA LEU A 350 -7.32 -13.22 -6.80
C LEU A 350 -8.61 -13.08 -5.99
N TRP A 351 -9.62 -12.37 -6.51
CA TRP A 351 -10.90 -12.20 -5.86
C TRP A 351 -11.61 -13.50 -5.58
N ARG A 352 -11.50 -14.51 -6.45
CA ARG A 352 -12.04 -15.84 -6.14
C ARG A 352 -11.38 -16.51 -4.93
N GLU A 353 -10.09 -16.28 -4.70
CA GLU A 353 -9.39 -16.78 -3.51
C GLU A 353 -9.71 -15.95 -2.27
N VAL A 354 -9.70 -14.61 -2.39
CA VAL A 354 -10.08 -13.69 -1.30
C VAL A 354 -11.52 -13.94 -0.85
N HIS A 355 -12.43 -14.15 -1.80
CA HIS A 355 -13.83 -14.46 -1.52
C HIS A 355 -13.95 -15.72 -0.67
N ARG A 356 -13.34 -16.82 -1.15
CA ARG A 356 -13.37 -18.12 -0.48
C ARG A 356 -12.68 -18.08 0.89
N CYS A 357 -11.56 -17.36 1.01
CA CYS A 357 -10.70 -17.45 2.19
C CYS A 357 -11.04 -16.43 3.29
N ILE A 358 -11.60 -15.28 2.92
CA ILE A 358 -11.79 -14.13 3.81
C ILE A 358 -13.25 -13.70 3.79
N VAL A 359 -13.74 -13.27 2.62
CA VAL A 359 -15.05 -12.59 2.51
C VAL A 359 -16.18 -13.49 2.98
N GLU A 360 -16.22 -14.76 2.56
CA GLU A 360 -17.32 -15.67 2.89
C GLU A 360 -17.42 -15.92 4.40
N VAL A 361 -16.28 -15.94 5.08
CA VAL A 361 -16.21 -16.18 6.53
C VAL A 361 -16.74 -14.96 7.28
N TRP A 362 -16.27 -13.76 6.93
CA TRP A 362 -16.75 -12.51 7.52
C TRP A 362 -18.21 -12.22 7.18
N ARG A 363 -18.64 -12.54 5.95
CA ARG A 363 -20.03 -12.45 5.53
C ARG A 363 -20.94 -13.32 6.39
N SER A 364 -20.54 -14.58 6.62
CA SER A 364 -21.31 -15.51 7.45
C SER A 364 -21.37 -15.04 8.91
N PHE A 365 -20.26 -14.54 9.43
CA PHE A 365 -20.18 -13.98 10.78
C PHE A 365 -21.07 -12.75 10.96
N PHE A 366 -21.06 -11.78 10.04
CA PHE A 366 -21.92 -10.61 10.16
C PHE A 366 -23.40 -10.94 9.98
N HIS A 367 -23.76 -11.89 9.10
CA HIS A 367 -25.13 -12.39 9.04
C HIS A 367 -25.56 -13.08 10.33
N TYR A 368 -24.67 -13.80 11.01
CA TYR A 368 -24.95 -14.37 12.33
C TYR A 368 -25.22 -13.26 13.37
N MET A 369 -24.41 -12.20 13.39
CA MET A 369 -24.64 -11.05 14.28
C MET A 369 -25.98 -10.34 14.00
N GLU A 370 -26.40 -10.23 12.74
CA GLU A 370 -27.72 -9.71 12.37
C GLU A 370 -28.85 -10.63 12.86
N PHE A 371 -28.69 -11.95 12.68
CA PHE A 371 -29.69 -12.95 13.09
C PHE A 371 -29.90 -12.96 14.61
N GLU A 372 -28.83 -12.83 15.39
CA GLU A 372 -28.89 -12.73 16.86
C GLU A 372 -29.35 -11.35 17.36
N GLY A 373 -29.65 -10.40 16.46
CA GLY A 373 -30.07 -9.04 16.81
C GLY A 373 -28.97 -8.17 17.43
N MET A 374 -27.70 -8.56 17.30
CA MET A 374 -26.56 -7.79 17.80
C MET A 374 -26.18 -6.63 16.87
N LEU A 375 -26.34 -6.83 15.56
CA LEU A 375 -25.95 -5.90 14.52
C LEU A 375 -27.18 -5.43 13.73
N ASP A 376 -27.38 -4.12 13.68
CA ASP A 376 -28.30 -3.47 12.74
C ASP A 376 -27.50 -2.72 11.66
N PRO A 377 -27.39 -3.24 10.42
CA PRO A 377 -26.67 -2.56 9.34
C PRO A 377 -27.34 -1.26 8.87
N SER A 378 -28.60 -1.01 9.24
CA SER A 378 -29.28 0.26 8.95
C SER A 378 -28.96 1.34 9.98
N ASN A 379 -28.33 0.99 11.12
CA ASN A 379 -27.96 1.94 12.15
C ASN A 379 -26.50 2.42 11.99
N PRO A 380 -26.26 3.73 11.74
CA PRO A 380 -24.91 4.27 11.57
C PRO A 380 -23.98 4.06 12.77
N LEU A 381 -24.52 4.06 13.99
CA LEU A 381 -23.75 3.79 15.21
C LEU A 381 -23.24 2.34 15.24
N HIS A 382 -24.07 1.40 14.80
CA HIS A 382 -23.68 -0.01 14.70
C HIS A 382 -22.60 -0.21 13.64
N LEU A 383 -22.75 0.42 12.47
CA LEU A 383 -21.73 0.36 11.42
C LEU A 383 -20.40 1.00 11.87
N PHE A 384 -20.45 2.13 12.56
CA PHE A 384 -19.25 2.76 13.11
C PHE A 384 -18.50 1.84 14.08
N CYS A 385 -19.21 1.28 15.07
CA CYS A 385 -18.60 0.34 16.04
C CYS A 385 -18.12 -0.95 15.37
N LEU A 386 -18.84 -1.42 14.34
CA LEU A 386 -18.46 -2.58 13.54
C LEU A 386 -17.14 -2.32 12.80
N HIS A 387 -17.00 -1.17 12.16
CA HIS A 387 -15.76 -0.78 11.46
C HIS A 387 -14.61 -0.61 12.43
N PHE A 388 -14.84 0.06 13.56
CA PHE A 388 -13.82 0.29 14.59
C PHE A 388 -13.20 -1.03 15.08
N VAL A 389 -14.03 -2.04 15.38
CA VAL A 389 -13.55 -3.33 15.91
C VAL A 389 -13.07 -4.26 14.81
N PHE A 390 -13.85 -4.46 13.75
CA PHE A 390 -13.60 -5.53 12.80
C PHE A 390 -12.77 -5.12 11.58
N CYS A 391 -12.64 -3.82 11.24
CA CYS A 391 -11.75 -3.41 10.15
C CYS A 391 -10.28 -3.78 10.45
N PRO A 392 -9.71 -3.49 11.64
CA PRO A 392 -8.35 -3.90 11.98
C PRO A 392 -8.19 -5.43 11.97
N ARG A 393 -9.18 -6.16 12.47
CA ARG A 393 -9.17 -7.64 12.50
C ARG A 393 -9.23 -8.25 11.11
N ILE A 394 -10.10 -7.76 10.23
CA ILE A 394 -10.15 -8.18 8.82
C ILE A 394 -8.79 -7.92 8.16
N ASN A 395 -8.20 -6.75 8.37
CA ASN A 395 -6.89 -6.43 7.81
C ASN A 395 -5.77 -7.34 8.35
N MET A 396 -5.87 -7.82 9.59
CA MET A 396 -4.95 -8.86 10.09
C MET A 396 -5.09 -10.18 9.30
N THR A 397 -6.32 -10.63 9.02
CA THR A 397 -6.57 -11.81 8.15
C THR A 397 -6.06 -11.58 6.73
N VAL A 398 -6.27 -10.37 6.18
CA VAL A 398 -5.81 -9.99 4.85
C VAL A 398 -4.28 -10.03 4.77
N ASN A 399 -3.58 -9.46 5.74
CA ASN A 399 -2.11 -9.45 5.79
C ASN A 399 -1.56 -10.89 5.83
N ALA A 400 -2.10 -11.73 6.71
CA ALA A 400 -1.70 -13.14 6.80
C ALA A 400 -1.99 -13.92 5.50
N PHE A 401 -3.11 -13.61 4.82
CA PHE A 401 -3.42 -14.15 3.50
C PHE A 401 -2.39 -13.70 2.45
N VAL A 402 -2.01 -12.41 2.42
CA VAL A 402 -1.03 -11.87 1.46
C VAL A 402 0.33 -12.52 1.65
N GLU A 403 0.80 -12.71 2.89
CA GLU A 403 2.05 -13.40 3.19
C GLU A 403 2.03 -14.86 2.70
N GLY A 404 1.00 -15.61 3.09
CA GLY A 404 0.83 -16.99 2.66
C GLY A 404 0.68 -17.11 1.14
N PHE A 405 -0.03 -16.17 0.51
CA PHE A 405 -0.20 -16.12 -0.94
C PHE A 405 1.10 -15.79 -1.65
N ASN A 406 1.89 -14.82 -1.20
CA ASN A 406 3.14 -14.49 -1.90
C ASN A 406 4.23 -15.57 -1.71
N ALA A 407 4.12 -16.40 -0.67
CA ALA A 407 5.03 -17.52 -0.39
C ALA A 407 4.59 -18.90 -0.94
N HIS A 408 3.32 -19.09 -1.35
CA HIS A 408 2.83 -20.41 -1.78
C HIS A 408 3.37 -20.82 -3.16
N LYS A 409 3.61 -22.12 -3.36
CA LYS A 409 4.09 -22.64 -4.64
C LYS A 409 2.99 -22.73 -5.69
N LEU A 410 3.29 -22.22 -6.89
CA LEU A 410 2.43 -22.30 -8.05
C LEU A 410 2.81 -23.50 -8.93
N ARG A 411 1.91 -24.49 -9.04
CA ARG A 411 2.12 -25.67 -9.90
C ARG A 411 2.41 -25.30 -11.36
N THR A 412 1.80 -24.23 -11.85
CA THR A 412 1.94 -23.77 -13.25
C THR A 412 3.21 -22.97 -13.51
N ALA A 413 4.03 -22.72 -12.49
CA ALA A 413 5.21 -21.88 -12.59
C ALA A 413 6.41 -22.60 -11.95
N ASN A 414 6.63 -23.85 -12.36
CA ASN A 414 7.72 -24.71 -11.88
C ASN A 414 7.81 -24.82 -10.35
N ASN A 415 6.66 -24.75 -9.66
CA ASN A 415 6.57 -24.77 -8.20
C ASN A 415 7.35 -23.63 -7.52
N LEU A 416 7.51 -22.49 -8.19
CA LEU A 416 7.98 -21.25 -7.61
C LEU A 416 6.82 -20.51 -6.95
N SER A 417 7.10 -19.75 -5.89
CA SER A 417 6.14 -18.83 -5.31
C SER A 417 6.02 -17.52 -6.11
N PRO A 418 4.95 -16.74 -5.96
CA PRO A 418 4.87 -15.41 -6.54
C PRO A 418 6.09 -14.54 -6.23
N GLN A 419 6.54 -14.52 -4.96
CA GLN A 419 7.71 -13.76 -4.56
C GLN A 419 9.00 -14.29 -5.22
N GLN A 420 9.16 -15.60 -5.37
CA GLN A 420 10.29 -16.17 -6.11
C GLN A 420 10.26 -15.80 -7.58
N LEU A 421 9.08 -15.80 -8.23
CA LEU A 421 8.93 -15.37 -9.62
C LEU A 421 9.26 -13.89 -9.79
N TRP A 422 8.87 -13.05 -8.83
CA TRP A 422 9.22 -11.63 -8.82
C TRP A 422 10.74 -11.45 -8.77
N VAL A 423 11.41 -12.06 -7.80
CA VAL A 423 12.86 -11.92 -7.62
C VAL A 423 13.64 -12.55 -8.77
N GLU A 424 13.31 -13.77 -9.18
CA GLU A 424 13.95 -14.43 -10.32
C GLU A 424 13.76 -13.63 -11.61
N GLY A 425 12.54 -13.18 -11.89
CA GLY A 425 12.24 -12.39 -13.08
C GLY A 425 13.00 -11.06 -13.09
N THR A 426 13.15 -10.43 -11.93
CA THR A 426 13.91 -9.19 -11.77
C THR A 426 15.40 -9.40 -12.02
N LEU A 427 16.01 -10.41 -11.39
CA LEU A 427 17.44 -10.71 -11.53
C LEU A 427 17.80 -11.16 -12.95
N LYS A 428 16.96 -12.00 -13.58
CA LYS A 428 17.20 -12.47 -14.96
C LYS A 428 17.14 -11.34 -15.98
N LEU A 429 16.29 -10.34 -15.74
CA LEU A 429 16.08 -9.21 -16.65
C LEU A 429 16.85 -7.97 -16.23
N TRP A 430 17.77 -8.08 -15.28
CA TRP A 430 18.55 -6.96 -14.74
C TRP A 430 19.18 -6.09 -15.83
N ASN A 431 19.80 -6.73 -16.83
CA ASN A 431 20.50 -6.06 -17.93
C ASN A 431 19.62 -5.81 -19.16
N SER A 432 18.30 -6.04 -19.07
CA SER A 432 17.43 -5.96 -20.25
C SER A 432 17.07 -4.52 -20.66
N GLY A 433 17.49 -3.51 -19.89
CA GLY A 433 17.14 -2.10 -20.12
C GLY A 433 15.65 -1.78 -19.99
N ARG A 434 14.84 -2.69 -19.44
CA ARG A 434 13.38 -2.51 -19.33
C ARG A 434 13.06 -1.55 -18.20
N SER A 435 12.23 -0.54 -18.48
CA SER A 435 11.77 0.41 -17.45
C SER A 435 11.18 -0.32 -16.24
N ALA A 436 10.29 -1.29 -16.43
CA ALA A 436 9.68 -2.08 -15.35
C ALA A 436 10.71 -2.63 -14.35
N ILE A 437 11.85 -3.13 -14.85
CA ILE A 437 12.93 -3.71 -14.03
C ILE A 437 13.82 -2.61 -13.47
N LYS A 438 14.17 -1.61 -14.28
CA LYS A 438 14.92 -0.42 -13.87
C LYS A 438 14.32 0.22 -12.61
N ASN A 439 12.99 0.40 -12.55
CA ASN A 439 12.30 0.98 -11.38
C ASN A 439 12.26 0.08 -10.13
N ILE A 440 12.54 -1.22 -10.25
CA ILE A 440 12.70 -2.11 -9.09
C ILE A 440 14.12 -2.00 -8.53
N LEU A 441 15.10 -1.85 -9.42
CA LEU A 441 16.53 -1.98 -9.14
C LEU A 441 17.20 -0.65 -8.79
N GLU A 442 16.72 0.44 -9.35
CA GLU A 442 17.19 1.77 -9.04
C GLU A 442 16.51 2.28 -7.76
N ALA A 443 17.30 2.73 -6.78
CA ALA A 443 16.83 3.80 -5.90
C ALA A 443 16.38 4.95 -6.81
N PRO A 444 15.28 5.67 -6.53
CA PRO A 444 14.68 6.62 -7.47
C PRO A 444 15.76 7.54 -8.07
N VAL A 445 16.06 7.37 -9.36
CA VAL A 445 17.04 8.21 -10.07
C VAL A 445 16.29 9.38 -10.68
N ASP A 446 16.74 10.56 -10.25
CA ASP A 446 16.76 11.86 -10.88
C ASP A 446 15.67 12.18 -11.96
N PRO A 447 14.62 12.92 -11.57
CA PRO A 447 13.62 13.50 -12.48
C PRO A 447 14.15 14.52 -13.49
N GLN A 448 15.42 14.97 -13.40
CA GLN A 448 15.96 16.00 -14.31
C GLN A 448 16.19 15.52 -15.74
N THR A 449 15.98 14.24 -16.03
CA THR A 449 16.04 13.71 -17.39
C THR A 449 14.83 12.83 -17.64
N TYR A 450 13.73 13.37 -18.19
CA TYR A 450 13.10 12.92 -19.45
C TYR A 450 11.61 13.34 -19.60
N GLY A 451 11.31 14.22 -20.56
CA GLY A 451 10.09 14.20 -21.38
C GLY A 451 8.75 14.61 -20.75
N VAL A 452 8.61 15.88 -20.34
CA VAL A 452 7.29 16.48 -20.08
C VAL A 452 6.94 17.46 -21.20
N ASP A 453 5.80 17.24 -21.84
CA ASP A 453 5.14 18.19 -22.74
C ASP A 453 4.16 19.02 -21.91
N TRP A 454 4.57 20.26 -21.59
CA TRP A 454 3.87 21.16 -20.69
C TRP A 454 2.67 21.88 -21.34
N GLU A 455 2.40 21.63 -22.63
CA GLU A 455 1.26 22.23 -23.37
C GLU A 455 0.12 21.23 -23.69
N GLY A 456 0.19 20.00 -23.15
CA GLY A 456 -0.82 18.97 -23.38
C GLY A 456 -2.16 19.25 -22.64
N PRO A 457 -3.33 18.99 -23.26
CA PRO A 457 -4.62 19.19 -22.61
C PRO A 457 -4.84 18.21 -21.44
N VAL A 458 -5.28 18.74 -20.30
CA VAL A 458 -5.64 17.97 -19.11
C VAL A 458 -7.04 17.37 -19.28
N PRO A 459 -7.26 16.07 -19.06
CA PRO A 459 -8.60 15.48 -19.13
C PRO A 459 -9.51 16.01 -18.01
N GLU A 460 -10.67 16.54 -18.38
CA GLU A 460 -11.72 16.93 -17.43
C GLU A 460 -12.31 15.68 -16.76
N LEU A 461 -12.12 15.56 -15.44
CA LEU A 461 -12.70 14.51 -14.62
C LEU A 461 -14.06 14.99 -14.10
N GLN A 462 -15.15 14.38 -14.57
CA GLN A 462 -16.48 14.59 -13.99
C GLN A 462 -16.66 13.72 -12.74
N ASP A 463 -17.07 14.35 -11.66
CA ASP A 463 -17.19 13.78 -10.31
C ASP A 463 -18.60 13.20 -10.11
N ASN A 464 -18.77 11.90 -10.34
CA ASN A 464 -19.95 11.12 -9.93
C ASN A 464 -19.55 10.06 -8.89
N ASN A 465 -19.36 10.50 -7.64
CA ASN A 465 -19.06 9.63 -6.52
C ASN A 465 -20.21 8.64 -6.26
N ILE A 466 -19.87 7.37 -6.05
CA ILE A 466 -20.77 6.47 -5.32
C ILE A 466 -20.46 6.71 -3.84
N ASP A 467 -21.31 7.52 -3.20
CA ASP A 467 -21.24 7.73 -1.75
C ASP A 467 -21.62 6.42 -1.05
N VAL A 468 -20.60 5.78 -0.46
CA VAL A 468 -20.84 4.89 0.68
C VAL A 468 -21.36 5.81 1.79
N PRO A 469 -22.55 5.56 2.36
CA PRO A 469 -23.17 6.50 3.30
C PRO A 469 -22.17 6.97 4.35
N SER A 470 -21.95 8.28 4.40
CA SER A 470 -21.11 8.94 5.38
C SER A 470 -21.48 8.41 6.75
N GLY A 471 -20.49 7.81 7.42
CA GLY A 471 -20.66 7.27 8.76
C GLY A 471 -21.13 8.35 9.74
N LEU A 472 -21.63 7.91 10.88
CA LEU A 472 -21.91 8.74 12.03
C LEU A 472 -20.82 9.80 12.26
N ASP A 473 -21.19 11.08 12.37
CA ASP A 473 -20.25 12.16 12.71
C ASP A 473 -19.84 12.00 14.18
N VAL A 474 -18.69 11.36 14.39
CA VAL A 474 -18.10 11.15 15.71
C VAL A 474 -16.98 12.17 15.92
N SER A 475 -17.02 12.89 17.05
CA SER A 475 -15.98 13.87 17.37
C SER A 475 -14.63 13.20 17.63
N GLU A 476 -13.53 13.93 17.43
CA GLU A 476 -12.19 13.41 17.75
C GLU A 476 -12.07 12.95 19.20
N GLU A 477 -12.76 13.63 20.13
CA GLU A 477 -12.76 13.29 21.54
C GLU A 477 -13.45 11.94 21.80
N GLN A 478 -14.62 11.72 21.18
CA GLN A 478 -15.33 10.44 21.28
C GLN A 478 -14.48 9.29 20.71
N GLN A 479 -13.75 9.52 19.61
CA GLN A 479 -12.83 8.53 19.06
C GLN A 479 -11.66 8.23 20.01
N ARG A 480 -11.06 9.26 20.64
CA ARG A 480 -9.97 9.08 21.60
C ARG A 480 -10.42 8.30 22.84
N ILE A 481 -11.60 8.62 23.37
CA ILE A 481 -12.18 7.88 24.50
C ILE A 481 -12.38 6.41 24.12
N LEU A 482 -12.95 6.14 22.95
CA LEU A 482 -13.16 4.77 22.48
C LEU A 482 -11.83 4.00 22.34
N GLN A 483 -10.81 4.62 21.73
CA GLN A 483 -9.48 4.04 21.56
C GLN A 483 -8.75 3.80 22.89
N ALA A 484 -9.00 4.63 23.90
CA ALA A 484 -8.41 4.44 25.23
C ALA A 484 -9.00 3.23 25.97
N HIS A 485 -10.26 2.88 25.68
CA HIS A 485 -10.97 1.80 26.39
C HIS A 485 -10.91 0.46 25.64
N ILE A 486 -10.81 0.49 24.31
CA ILE A 486 -10.89 -0.72 23.49
C ILE A 486 -9.72 -0.74 22.51
N ASN A 487 -8.90 -1.77 22.61
CA ASN A 487 -7.93 -2.14 21.57
C ASN A 487 -8.54 -3.25 20.69
N PRO A 488 -8.94 -2.96 19.44
CA PRO A 488 -9.53 -3.93 18.52
C PRO A 488 -8.68 -5.18 18.25
N LEU A 489 -7.37 -5.10 18.51
CA LEU A 489 -6.41 -6.17 18.27
C LEU A 489 -6.09 -7.01 19.53
N ASP A 490 -6.63 -6.65 20.69
CA ASP A 490 -6.50 -7.42 21.92
C ASP A 490 -7.68 -8.40 22.09
N PHE A 491 -7.64 -9.50 21.35
CA PHE A 491 -8.70 -10.50 21.35
C PHE A 491 -8.17 -11.93 21.49
N VAL A 492 -9.01 -12.81 22.05
CA VAL A 492 -8.73 -14.25 22.11
C VAL A 492 -9.16 -14.94 20.82
N ASP A 493 -10.30 -14.52 20.25
CA ASP A 493 -10.83 -14.97 18.98
C ASP A 493 -11.12 -13.75 18.09
N ILE A 494 -10.73 -13.83 16.82
CA ILE A 494 -10.92 -12.76 15.85
C ILE A 494 -12.42 -12.49 15.60
N TYR A 495 -13.27 -13.48 15.85
CA TYR A 495 -14.73 -13.40 15.76
C TYR A 495 -15.41 -13.03 17.08
N ASP A 496 -14.66 -12.66 18.13
CA ASP A 496 -15.26 -12.25 19.39
C ASP A 496 -16.08 -10.94 19.24
N THR A 497 -17.31 -10.96 19.76
CA THR A 497 -18.25 -9.83 19.72
C THR A 497 -18.20 -8.97 20.98
N LEU A 498 -17.49 -9.36 22.04
CA LEU A 498 -17.48 -8.64 23.32
C LEU A 498 -17.02 -7.19 23.16
N GLN A 499 -15.91 -6.96 22.46
CA GLN A 499 -15.39 -5.62 22.20
C GLN A 499 -16.34 -4.78 21.35
N TYR A 500 -17.07 -5.39 20.41
CA TYR A 500 -18.10 -4.71 19.62
C TYR A 500 -19.26 -4.24 20.50
N VAL A 501 -19.77 -5.11 21.37
CA VAL A 501 -20.85 -4.78 22.31
C VAL A 501 -20.42 -3.70 23.31
N GLN A 502 -19.16 -3.75 23.78
CA GLN A 502 -18.60 -2.70 24.63
C GLN A 502 -18.50 -1.37 23.89
N ALA A 503 -18.00 -1.37 22.64
CA ALA A 503 -17.90 -0.15 21.82
C ALA A 503 -19.28 0.50 21.61
N LEU A 504 -20.29 -0.31 21.30
CA LEU A 504 -21.68 0.14 21.19
C LEU A 504 -22.18 0.81 22.46
N ARG A 505 -21.93 0.21 23.64
CA ARG A 505 -22.38 0.77 24.93
C ARG A 505 -21.72 2.10 25.25
N ILE A 506 -20.40 2.19 25.05
CA ILE A 506 -19.65 3.42 25.32
C ILE A 506 -20.14 4.53 24.39
N MET A 507 -20.23 4.26 23.08
CA MET A 507 -20.68 5.24 22.10
C MET A 507 -22.14 5.65 22.29
N ALA A 508 -23.04 4.70 22.58
CA ALA A 508 -24.43 5.02 22.89
C ALA A 508 -24.56 5.95 24.11
N HIS A 509 -23.71 5.75 25.13
CA HIS A 509 -23.71 6.62 26.30
C HIS A 509 -23.17 8.03 25.98
N MET A 510 -22.12 8.13 25.17
CA MET A 510 -21.51 9.39 24.74
C MET A 510 -22.37 10.21 23.76
N MET A 511 -23.37 9.59 23.14
CA MET A 511 -24.28 10.27 22.20
C MET A 511 -25.61 10.67 22.83
N GLN A 512 -25.90 10.20 24.04
CA GLN A 512 -27.10 10.56 24.79
C GLN A 512 -26.88 11.71 25.77
N GLY A 513 -25.62 12.03 26.08
CA GLY A 513 -25.22 13.21 26.86
C GLY A 513 -24.66 14.29 25.94
#